data_AF-A0A8C6HWZ7-F1
#
_entry.id   AF-A0A8C6HWZ7-F1
#
_cell.length_a   1.000
_cell.length_b   1.000
_cell.length_c   1.000
_cell.angle_alpha   90.00
_cell.angle_beta   90.00
_cell.angle_gamma   90.00
#
_symmetry.space_group_name_H-M   'P 1'
#
loop_
_entity.id
_entity.type
_entity.pdbx_description
1 polymer ?
#
loop_
_entity_poly.entity_id
_entity_poly.type
_entity_poly.pdbx_seq_one_letter_code
_entity_poly.pdbx_strand_id
1 'polypeptide(L)'
;MLRSICTTVLELLDKYLIANATNPESKVFYLKMKGDYFRYLAEVACGDDRKQTIENSQGAYQEAFDISKKEMQPTHPIRLGLALNFSSFACTLAKRLLMRPSQSLIH
;
A
#
# COMPACT_ATOMS: atom_id res chain seq x y z
N MET A 1 8.29 -15.51 -12.22
CA MET A 1 7.60 -16.25 -11.14
C MET A 1 6.90 -15.31 -10.16
N LEU A 2 7.62 -14.41 -9.46
CA LEU A 2 7.02 -13.48 -8.48
C LEU A 2 5.92 -12.58 -9.08
N ARG A 3 6.15 -11.96 -10.25
CA ARG A 3 5.16 -11.08 -10.91
C ARG A 3 3.81 -11.78 -11.12
N SER A 4 3.82 -13.02 -11.60
CA SER A 4 2.60 -13.80 -11.84
C SER A 4 1.86 -14.12 -10.54
N ILE A 5 2.57 -14.50 -9.48
CA ILE A 5 1.96 -14.79 -8.17
C ILE A 5 1.30 -13.52 -7.62
N CYS A 6 2.01 -12.39 -7.65
CA CYS A 6 1.47 -11.12 -7.20
C CYS A 6 0.23 -10.72 -8.00
N THR A 7 0.26 -10.84 -9.34
CA THR A 7 -0.91 -10.53 -10.18
C THR A 7 -2.10 -11.44 -9.85
N THR A 8 -1.90 -12.75 -9.68
CA THR A 8 -2.98 -13.67 -9.29
C THR A 8 -3.59 -13.31 -7.95
N VAL A 9 -2.78 -12.96 -6.95
CA VAL A 9 -3.30 -12.56 -5.64
C VAL A 9 -4.04 -11.22 -5.72
N LEU A 10 -3.53 -10.26 -6.49
CA LEU A 10 -4.20 -8.97 -6.70
C LEU A 10 -5.57 -9.16 -7.37
N GLU A 11 -5.67 -10.04 -8.37
CA GLU A 11 -6.96 -10.36 -8.99
C GLU A 11 -7.93 -11.04 -8.03
N LEU A 12 -7.44 -11.97 -7.19
CA LEU A 12 -8.25 -12.62 -6.16
C LEU A 12 -8.78 -11.60 -5.14
N LEU A 13 -7.91 -10.67 -4.72
CA LEU A 13 -8.27 -9.59 -3.80
C LEU A 13 -9.36 -8.71 -4.40
N ASP A 14 -9.21 -8.26 -5.64
CA ASP A 14 -10.16 -7.34 -6.26
C ASP A 14 -11.49 -7.99 -6.65
N LYS A 15 -11.45 -9.17 -7.27
CA LYS A 15 -12.66 -9.82 -7.79
C LYS A 15 -13.50 -10.47 -6.70
N TYR A 16 -12.88 -10.95 -5.62
CA TYR A 16 -13.55 -11.79 -4.63
C TYR A 16 -13.45 -11.23 -3.21
N LEU A 17 -12.25 -10.99 -2.69
CA LEU A 17 -12.11 -10.73 -1.25
C LEU A 17 -12.55 -9.31 -0.86
N ILE A 18 -12.06 -8.28 -1.55
CA ILE A 18 -12.42 -6.88 -1.29
C ILE A 18 -13.85 -6.61 -1.73
N ALA A 19 -14.26 -7.15 -2.90
CA ALA A 19 -15.61 -6.96 -3.43
C ALA A 19 -16.71 -7.52 -2.53
N ASN A 20 -16.44 -8.63 -1.84
CA ASN A 20 -17.42 -9.29 -0.97
C ASN A 20 -17.19 -9.02 0.53
N ALA A 21 -16.19 -8.22 0.91
CA ALA A 21 -15.94 -7.88 2.31
C ALA A 21 -17.00 -6.91 2.84
N THR A 22 -17.92 -7.43 3.65
CA THR A 22 -18.94 -6.64 4.35
C THR A 22 -18.46 -6.11 5.70
N ASN A 23 -17.54 -6.82 6.36
CA ASN A 23 -16.90 -6.37 7.59
C ASN A 23 -15.79 -5.34 7.27
N PRO A 24 -15.82 -4.12 7.84
CA PRO A 24 -14.76 -3.12 7.68
C PRO A 24 -13.36 -3.63 8.05
N GLU A 25 -13.23 -4.49 9.07
CA GLU A 25 -11.95 -5.09 9.47
C GLU A 25 -11.37 -5.98 8.39
N SER A 26 -12.20 -6.87 7.82
CA SER A 26 -11.79 -7.72 6.70
C SER A 26 -11.44 -6.88 5.48
N LYS A 27 -12.21 -5.83 5.19
CA LYS A 27 -11.96 -4.94 4.06
C LYS A 27 -10.62 -4.19 4.19
N VAL A 28 -10.33 -3.64 5.37
CA VAL A 28 -9.05 -2.99 5.67
C VAL A 28 -7.89 -3.99 5.59
N PHE A 29 -8.08 -5.22 6.09
CA PHE A 29 -7.07 -6.27 6.01
C PHE A 29 -6.73 -6.63 4.56
N TYR A 30 -7.74 -6.82 3.71
CA TYR A 30 -7.53 -7.15 2.29
C TYR A 30 -6.92 -5.98 1.49
N LEU A 31 -7.32 -4.74 1.77
CA LEU A 31 -6.71 -3.55 1.16
C LEU A 31 -5.24 -3.39 1.56
N LYS A 32 -4.91 -3.67 2.84
CA LYS A 32 -3.51 -3.73 3.28
C LYS A 32 -2.73 -4.79 2.51
N MET A 33 -3.28 -6.00 2.37
CA MET A 33 -2.65 -7.06 1.57
C MET A 33 -2.44 -6.62 0.12
N LYS A 34 -3.42 -5.96 -0.49
CA LYS A 34 -3.31 -5.40 -1.85
C LYS A 34 -2.13 -4.42 -1.97
N GLY A 35 -1.97 -3.52 -0.99
CA GLY A 35 -0.81 -2.63 -0.88
C GLY A 35 0.52 -3.37 -0.80
N ASP A 36 0.59 -4.44 0.02
CA ASP A 36 1.78 -5.28 0.17
C ASP A 36 2.17 -5.99 -1.14
N TYR A 37 1.21 -6.54 -1.89
CA TYR A 37 1.48 -7.21 -3.18
C TYR A 37 1.91 -6.25 -4.28
N PHE A 38 1.34 -5.04 -4.33
CA PHE A 38 1.87 -3.99 -5.22
C PHE A 38 3.29 -3.60 -4.81
N ARG A 39 3.60 -3.49 -3.51
CA ARG A 39 4.97 -3.19 -3.07
C ARG A 39 5.96 -4.26 -3.55
N TYR A 40 5.62 -5.55 -3.43
CA TYR A 40 6.46 -6.63 -3.95
C TYR A 40 6.63 -6.56 -5.48
N LEU A 41 5.59 -6.16 -6.22
CA LEU A 41 5.71 -5.91 -7.66
C LEU A 41 6.66 -4.74 -7.95
N ALA A 42 6.62 -3.67 -7.16
CA ALA A 42 7.47 -2.50 -7.33
C ALA A 42 8.96 -2.77 -7.04
N GLU A 43 9.27 -3.82 -6.27
CA GLU A 43 10.63 -4.30 -6.01
C GLU A 43 11.26 -4.97 -7.25
N VAL A 44 10.43 -5.51 -8.15
CA VAL A 44 10.88 -6.20 -9.38
C VAL A 44 10.55 -5.45 -10.67
N ALA A 45 9.78 -4.37 -10.60
CA ALA A 45 9.41 -3.55 -11.75
C ALA A 45 10.49 -2.50 -12.10
N CYS A 46 10.60 -2.19 -13.39
CA CYS A 46 11.52 -1.18 -13.94
C CYS A 46 10.75 -0.11 -14.72
N GLY A 47 11.33 1.09 -14.85
CA GLY A 47 10.74 2.18 -15.65
C GLY A 47 9.36 2.63 -15.13
N ASP A 48 8.45 2.91 -16.06
CA ASP A 48 7.12 3.43 -15.77
C ASP A 48 6.21 2.43 -15.02
N ASP A 49 6.37 1.13 -15.27
CA ASP A 49 5.68 0.06 -14.55
C ASP A 49 5.92 0.18 -13.03
N ARG A 50 7.13 0.58 -12.63
CA ARG A 50 7.49 0.75 -11.22
C ARG A 50 6.73 1.90 -10.58
N LYS A 51 6.62 3.03 -11.29
CA LYS A 51 5.92 4.22 -10.78
C LYS A 51 4.43 3.92 -10.57
N GLN A 52 3.78 3.33 -11.57
CA GLN A 52 2.37 2.96 -11.48
C GLN A 52 2.12 1.98 -10.33
N THR A 53 3.01 1.00 -10.16
CA THR A 53 2.89 0.01 -9.09
C THR A 53 3.03 0.64 -7.69
N ILE A 54 3.91 1.62 -7.53
CA ILE A 54 4.06 2.38 -6.29
C ILE A 54 2.79 3.19 -5.99
N GLU A 55 2.24 3.89 -6.99
CA GLU A 55 1.00 4.66 -6.85
C GLU A 55 -0.18 3.75 -6.46
N ASN A 56 -0.29 2.57 -7.08
CA ASN A 56 -1.32 1.59 -6.74
C ASN A 56 -1.16 1.05 -5.30
N SER A 57 0.08 0.82 -4.85
CA SER A 57 0.37 0.41 -3.47
C SER A 57 -0.07 1.51 -2.48
N GLN A 58 0.30 2.77 -2.76
CA GLN A 58 -0.08 3.91 -1.94
C GLN A 58 -1.60 4.09 -1.87
N GLY A 59 -2.29 4.00 -3.00
CA GLY A 59 -3.75 4.10 -3.06
C GLY A 59 -4.44 3.05 -2.19
N ALA A 60 -3.99 1.80 -2.26
CA ALA A 60 -4.56 0.71 -1.45
C ALA A 60 -4.38 0.93 0.06
N TYR A 61 -3.19 1.38 0.49
CA TYR A 61 -2.96 1.70 1.90
C TYR A 61 -3.75 2.93 2.37
N GLN A 62 -3.91 3.94 1.51
CA GLN A 62 -4.69 5.13 1.84
C GLN A 62 -6.17 4.78 2.02
N GLU A 63 -6.74 3.99 1.10
CA GLU A 63 -8.12 3.51 1.23
C GLU A 63 -8.33 2.67 2.50
N ALA A 64 -7.38 1.77 2.80
CA ALA A 64 -7.40 1.01 4.05
C ALA A 64 -7.39 1.93 5.28
N PHE A 65 -6.58 2.99 5.25
CA PHE A 65 -6.48 3.96 6.33
C PHE A 65 -7.77 4.73 6.53
N ASP A 66 -8.37 5.23 5.45
CA ASP A 66 -9.59 6.03 5.51
C ASP A 66 -10.78 5.21 6.04
N ILE A 67 -10.92 3.95 5.61
CA ILE A 67 -11.93 3.03 6.14
C ILE A 67 -11.67 2.75 7.63
N SER A 68 -10.42 2.47 8.01
CA SER A 68 -10.08 2.22 9.42
C SER A 68 -10.37 3.43 10.31
N LYS A 69 -10.15 4.64 9.79
CA LYS A 69 -10.38 5.89 10.51
C LYS A 69 -11.87 6.14 10.74
N LYS A 70 -12.69 5.80 9.75
CA LYS A 70 -14.14 6.02 9.74
C LYS A 70 -14.92 4.95 10.51
N GLU A 71 -14.54 3.68 10.36
CA GLU A 71 -15.36 2.54 10.77
C GLU A 71 -14.82 1.77 11.99
N MET A 72 -13.63 2.10 12.51
CA MET A 72 -13.02 1.41 13.66
C MET A 72 -12.72 2.36 14.80
N GLN A 73 -12.78 1.87 16.04
CA GLN A 73 -12.37 2.68 17.20
C GLN A 73 -10.87 3.00 17.17
N PRO A 74 -10.43 4.17 17.67
CA PRO A 74 -9.00 4.54 17.74
C PRO A 74 -8.12 3.53 18.48
N THR A 75 -8.68 2.76 19.40
CA THR A 75 -8.01 1.70 20.19
C THR A 75 -8.00 0.34 19.49
N HIS A 76 -8.60 0.20 18.32
CA HIS A 76 -8.73 -1.07 17.63
C HIS A 76 -7.36 -1.61 17.17
N PRO A 77 -6.97 -2.86 17.47
CA PRO A 77 -5.65 -3.41 17.15
C PRO A 77 -5.28 -3.33 15.67
N ILE A 78 -6.25 -3.51 14.76
CA ILE A 78 -6.03 -3.39 13.31
C ILE A 78 -5.75 -1.92 12.92
N ARG A 79 -6.46 -0.96 13.52
CA ARG A 79 -6.25 0.47 13.27
C ARG A 79 -4.91 0.94 13.84
N LEU A 80 -4.52 0.44 15.01
CA LEU A 80 -3.21 0.69 15.61
C LEU A 80 -2.09 0.07 14.77
N GLY A 81 -2.24 -1.19 14.36
CA GLY A 81 -1.29 -1.89 13.48
C GLY A 81 -1.18 -1.24 12.09
N LEU A 82 -2.28 -0.68 11.57
CA LEU A 82 -2.28 0.07 10.32
C LEU A 82 -1.61 1.44 10.49
N ALA A 83 -1.86 2.17 11.58
CA ALA A 83 -1.16 3.42 11.87
C ALA A 83 0.35 3.21 12.06
N LEU A 84 0.75 2.12 12.71
CA LEU A 84 2.16 1.72 12.86
C LEU A 84 2.79 1.36 11.50
N ASN A 85 2.14 0.53 10.68
CA ASN A 85 2.63 0.18 9.34
C ASN A 85 2.63 1.38 8.38
N PHE A 86 1.62 2.23 8.44
CA PHE A 86 1.53 3.45 7.65
C PHE A 86 2.58 4.47 8.06
N SER A 87 2.90 4.61 9.36
CA SER A 87 4.00 5.48 9.81
C SER A 87 5.37 4.98 9.34
N SER A 88 5.61 3.65 9.34
CA SER A 88 6.85 3.06 8.79
C SER A 88 6.94 3.22 7.27
N PHE A 89 5.83 3.06 6.55
CA PHE A 89 5.77 3.20 5.08
C PHE A 89 5.80 4.66 4.61
N ALA A 90 5.01 5.56 5.22
CA ALA A 90 5.03 6.99 4.96
C ALA A 90 6.39 7.60 5.34
N CYS A 91 7.01 7.19 6.44
CA CYS A 91 8.38 7.59 6.78
C CYS A 91 9.40 7.06 5.74
N THR A 92 9.27 5.82 5.28
CA THR A 92 10.22 5.22 4.32
C THR A 92 10.09 5.84 2.91
N LEU A 93 8.88 6.13 2.44
CA LEU A 93 8.63 6.84 1.19
C LEU A 93 8.98 8.34 1.28
N ALA A 94 8.62 9.01 2.37
CA ALA A 94 9.02 10.40 2.62
C ALA A 94 10.55 10.52 2.69
N LYS A 95 11.25 9.57 3.34
CA LYS A 95 12.72 9.52 3.32
C LYS A 95 13.28 9.33 1.91
N ARG A 96 12.67 8.51 1.05
CA ARG A 96 13.11 8.35 -0.35
C ARG A 96 12.82 9.56 -1.25
N LEU A 97 11.78 10.35 -0.95
CA LEU A 97 11.46 11.59 -1.66
C LEU A 97 12.26 12.80 -1.14
N LEU A 98 12.59 12.84 0.16
CA LEU A 98 13.40 13.88 0.80
C LEU A 98 14.92 13.65 0.64
N MET A 99 15.36 12.43 0.30
CA MET A 99 16.75 12.10 -0.06
C MET A 99 16.98 12.19 -1.59
N ARG A 100 16.47 13.23 -2.26
CA ARG A 100 17.04 13.64 -3.54
C ARG A 100 18.31 14.44 -3.23
N PRO A 101 19.52 13.98 -3.59
CA PRO A 101 20.66 14.88 -3.57
C PRO A 101 20.38 15.99 -4.57
N SER A 102 20.41 17.22 -4.10
CA SER A 102 20.34 18.44 -4.89
C SER A 102 21.50 18.46 -5.89
N GLN A 103 21.30 17.89 -7.09
CA GLN A 103 22.09 18.27 -8.25
C GLN A 103 21.56 19.61 -8.75
N SER A 104 22.25 20.70 -8.41
CA SER A 104 22.58 21.85 -9.27
C SER A 104 22.74 23.13 -8.45
N LEU A 105 24.00 23.47 -8.13
CA LEU A 105 24.46 24.85 -7.91
C LEU A 105 25.98 24.89 -8.12
N ILE A 106 26.39 24.66 -9.38
CA ILE A 106 27.64 25.19 -9.93
C ILE A 106 27.33 25.60 -11.37
N HIS A 107 26.96 26.87 -11.55
CA HIS A 107 27.42 27.76 -12.60
C HIS A 107 26.91 29.18 -12.31
#